data_AF-A0A2U3KTV1-F1
#
_entry.id   AF-A0A2U3KTV1-F1
#
_cell.length_a   1.000
_cell.length_b   1.000
_cell.length_c   1.000
_cell.angle_alpha   90.00
_cell.angle_beta   90.00
_cell.angle_gamma   90.00
#
_symmetry.space_group_name_H-M   'P 1'
#
loop_
_entity.id
_entity.type
_entity.pdbx_description
1 polymer ?
#
loop_
_entity_poly.entity_id
_entity_poly.type
_entity_poly.pdbx_seq_one_letter_code
_entity_poly.pdbx_strand_id
1 'polypeptide(L)'
;MDNDYSAVLHVKYGSTSFLFTGDAESASENDMIASGEDLQSTVLKVGYHGSKYSTSDAFLNSVSPKYAVISVGENSYGHPSDEVLQRLAQHDVQVMRTDKDGTIVATTDGNSVDFNVTPEPISNPMTGGLAISASPSISNPAQNTIETIKVTETVDGPSPAKDAQVTIIVHYKSKDSTYTGTTGSDGSVSIPFDISRATSGYTVKVDVTATYGGVTLTTTTSFTPQ
;
A
#
# COMPACT_ATOMS: atom_id res chain seq x y z
N MET A 1 -25.11 -9.67 -6.70
CA MET A 1 -25.63 -9.90 -5.34
C MET A 1 -24.88 -8.92 -4.47
N ASP A 2 -25.60 -8.05 -3.76
CA ASP A 2 -25.02 -6.93 -3.03
C ASP A 2 -24.33 -7.41 -1.74
N ASN A 3 -23.01 -7.23 -1.68
CA ASN A 3 -22.22 -7.48 -0.47
C ASN A 3 -22.46 -6.39 0.61
N ASP A 4 -23.10 -5.29 0.23
CA ASP A 4 -23.40 -4.12 1.07
C ASP A 4 -24.50 -4.37 2.13
N TYR A 5 -25.10 -5.56 2.16
CA TYR A 5 -26.05 -6.00 3.20
C TYR A 5 -25.46 -6.99 4.21
N SER A 6 -24.13 -7.00 4.35
CA SER A 6 -23.47 -7.84 5.35
C SER A 6 -23.90 -7.45 6.77
N ALA A 7 -24.39 -8.42 7.55
CA ALA A 7 -24.67 -8.20 8.96
C ALA A 7 -23.36 -7.99 9.72
N VAL A 8 -23.21 -6.82 10.32
CA VAL A 8 -22.05 -6.49 11.17
C VAL A 8 -22.39 -6.84 12.61
N LEU A 9 -21.48 -7.54 13.28
CA LEU A 9 -21.62 -7.91 14.69
C LEU A 9 -20.44 -7.37 15.50
N HIS A 10 -20.73 -6.51 16.47
CA HIS A 10 -19.78 -6.07 17.49
C HIS A 10 -20.07 -6.80 18.80
N VAL A 11 -19.13 -7.60 19.28
CA VAL A 11 -19.23 -8.33 20.56
C VAL A 11 -18.24 -7.73 21.55
N LYS A 12 -18.73 -7.24 22.69
CA LYS A 12 -17.90 -6.70 23.77
C LYS A 12 -18.07 -7.51 25.04
N TYR A 13 -16.97 -7.95 25.62
CA TYR A 13 -16.92 -8.61 26.92
C TYR A 13 -15.76 -8.05 27.72
N GLY A 14 -16.07 -7.37 28.84
CA GLY A 14 -15.07 -6.61 29.60
C GLY A 14 -14.40 -5.52 28.76
N SER A 15 -13.06 -5.52 28.73
CA SER A 15 -12.23 -4.66 27.89
C SER A 15 -11.87 -5.28 26.53
N THR A 16 -12.31 -6.51 26.24
CA THR A 16 -12.05 -7.17 24.96
C THR A 16 -13.26 -7.05 24.04
N SER A 17 -13.02 -6.74 22.77
CA SER A 17 -14.08 -6.65 21.76
C SER A 17 -13.69 -7.32 20.44
N PHE A 18 -14.71 -7.79 19.72
CA PHE A 18 -14.61 -8.45 18.43
C PHE A 18 -15.55 -7.76 17.44
N LEU A 19 -15.04 -7.42 16.25
CA LEU A 19 -15.85 -6.91 15.16
C LEU A 19 -15.87 -7.91 14.00
N PHE A 20 -17.06 -8.37 13.65
CA PHE A 20 -17.30 -9.23 12.50
C PHE A 20 -18.02 -8.43 11.43
N THR A 21 -17.33 -8.11 10.35
CA THR A 21 -17.85 -7.26 9.27
C THR A 21 -18.43 -8.05 8.10
N GLY A 22 -18.41 -9.38 8.15
CA GLY A 22 -18.85 -10.23 7.05
C GLY A 22 -18.08 -9.92 5.77
N ASP A 23 -18.82 -9.63 4.70
CA ASP A 23 -18.29 -9.24 3.39
C ASP A 23 -18.45 -7.74 3.13
N ALA A 24 -18.52 -6.92 4.18
CA ALA A 24 -18.56 -5.47 4.05
C ALA A 24 -17.40 -4.94 3.20
N GLU A 25 -17.76 -4.11 2.21
CA GLU A 25 -16.83 -3.34 1.40
C GLU A 25 -16.78 -1.89 1.87
N SER A 26 -15.95 -1.07 1.21
CA SER A 26 -15.67 0.32 1.62
C SER A 26 -16.94 1.18 1.78
N ALA A 27 -18.01 0.93 1.02
CA ALA A 27 -19.28 1.64 1.18
C ALA A 27 -19.90 1.37 2.56
N SER A 28 -20.11 0.09 2.91
CA SER A 28 -20.60 -0.31 4.23
C SER A 28 -19.68 0.12 5.36
N GLU A 29 -18.37 0.15 5.15
CA GLU A 29 -17.41 0.67 6.13
C GLU A 29 -17.61 2.15 6.41
N ASN A 30 -17.81 2.95 5.36
CA ASN A 30 -18.10 4.37 5.50
C ASN A 30 -19.44 4.60 6.20
N ASP A 31 -20.45 3.78 5.92
CA ASP A 31 -21.74 3.85 6.61
C ASP A 31 -21.59 3.50 8.10
N MET A 32 -20.78 2.48 8.44
CA MET A 32 -20.45 2.15 9.84
C MET A 32 -19.78 3.32 10.55
N ILE A 33 -18.78 3.95 9.91
CA ILE A 33 -18.08 5.11 10.48
C ILE A 33 -19.04 6.30 10.64
N ALA A 34 -19.87 6.57 9.63
CA ALA A 34 -20.81 7.68 9.62
C ALA A 34 -21.95 7.51 10.63
N SER A 35 -22.25 6.27 11.05
CA SER A 35 -23.27 5.99 12.06
C SER A 35 -22.93 6.59 13.43
N GLY A 36 -21.63 6.82 13.71
CA GLY A 36 -21.15 7.33 14.99
C GLY A 36 -21.12 6.28 16.11
N GLU A 37 -21.39 5.02 15.80
CA GLU A 37 -21.23 3.89 16.72
C GLU A 37 -19.75 3.67 17.08
N ASP A 38 -19.49 3.15 18.28
CA ASP A 38 -18.14 2.79 18.71
C ASP A 38 -17.69 1.50 18.01
N LEU A 39 -16.78 1.65 17.05
CA LEU A 39 -16.22 0.54 16.28
C LEU A 39 -14.94 -0.04 16.89
N GLN A 40 -14.41 0.54 17.98
CA GLN A 40 -13.13 0.12 18.54
C GLN A 40 -13.17 -1.34 18.98
N SER A 41 -12.29 -2.15 18.40
CA SER A 41 -12.34 -3.61 18.58
C SER A 41 -10.96 -4.22 18.76
N THR A 42 -10.79 -5.05 19.79
CA THR A 42 -9.52 -5.77 20.02
C THR A 42 -9.16 -6.70 18.86
N VAL A 43 -10.16 -7.41 18.33
CA VAL A 43 -10.02 -8.36 17.23
C VAL A 43 -10.95 -7.98 16.08
N LEU A 44 -10.39 -7.80 14.89
CA LEU A 44 -11.14 -7.59 13.66
C LEU A 44 -11.19 -8.88 12.84
N LYS A 45 -12.38 -9.37 12.50
CA LYS A 45 -12.53 -10.31 11.39
C LYS A 45 -12.57 -9.50 10.09
N VAL A 46 -11.49 -9.59 9.31
CA VAL A 46 -11.28 -8.82 8.08
C VAL A 46 -12.42 -9.05 7.09
N GLY A 47 -12.90 -7.94 6.53
CA GLY A 47 -14.03 -7.92 5.61
C GLY A 47 -13.72 -8.60 4.29
N TYR A 48 -14.70 -9.32 3.76
CA TYR A 48 -14.70 -9.89 2.41
C TYR A 48 -13.40 -10.64 2.05
N HIS A 49 -12.99 -11.55 2.94
CA HIS A 49 -11.79 -12.40 2.80
C HIS A 49 -10.46 -11.64 2.59
N GLY A 50 -10.43 -10.32 2.82
CA GLY A 50 -9.29 -9.47 2.49
C GLY A 50 -9.29 -8.99 1.03
N SER A 51 -10.45 -8.68 0.47
CA SER A 51 -10.58 -7.98 -0.82
C SER A 51 -9.96 -6.59 -0.79
N LYS A 52 -9.35 -6.16 -1.90
CA LYS A 52 -8.80 -4.80 -2.03
C LYS A 52 -9.85 -3.69 -1.82
N TYR A 53 -11.13 -4.02 -1.94
CA TYR A 53 -12.26 -3.11 -1.73
C TYR A 53 -12.80 -3.08 -0.30
N SER A 54 -12.25 -3.88 0.62
CA SER A 54 -12.60 -3.89 2.05
C SER A 54 -11.40 -3.47 2.91
N THR A 55 -11.65 -3.33 4.21
CA THR A 55 -10.73 -3.00 5.29
C THR A 55 -9.94 -1.70 5.03
N SER A 56 -10.65 -0.64 4.64
CA SER A 56 -10.08 0.69 4.31
C SER A 56 -9.24 1.28 5.45
N ASP A 57 -8.30 2.17 5.12
CA ASP A 57 -7.51 2.89 6.14
C ASP A 57 -8.40 3.69 7.09
N ALA A 58 -9.44 4.34 6.57
CA ALA A 58 -10.41 5.05 7.39
C ALA A 58 -11.09 4.10 8.39
N PHE A 59 -11.45 2.90 7.94
CA PHE A 59 -12.05 1.88 8.79
C PHE A 59 -11.07 1.34 9.83
N LEU A 60 -9.83 1.01 9.45
CA LEU A 60 -8.80 0.56 10.39
C LEU A 60 -8.47 1.62 11.44
N ASN A 61 -8.44 2.91 11.07
CA ASN A 61 -8.29 4.01 12.02
C ASN A 61 -9.44 4.05 13.03
N SER A 62 -10.68 3.80 12.57
CA SER A 62 -11.86 3.80 13.44
C SER A 62 -11.94 2.57 14.34
N VAL A 63 -11.56 1.40 13.84
CA VAL A 63 -11.62 0.11 14.57
C VAL A 63 -10.41 -0.05 15.50
N SER A 64 -9.23 0.46 15.10
CA SER A 64 -7.96 0.38 15.83
C SER A 64 -7.66 -1.02 16.41
N PRO A 65 -7.67 -2.09 15.58
CA PRO A 65 -7.54 -3.44 16.09
C PRO A 65 -6.11 -3.81 16.45
N LYS A 66 -5.96 -4.63 17.51
CA LYS A 66 -4.66 -5.26 17.83
C LYS A 66 -4.42 -6.49 16.98
N TYR A 67 -5.48 -7.27 16.73
CA TYR A 67 -5.42 -8.51 15.98
C TYR A 67 -6.41 -8.49 14.82
N ALA A 68 -6.04 -9.11 13.70
CA ALA A 68 -6.92 -9.33 12.57
C ALA A 68 -6.93 -10.81 12.16
N VAL A 69 -8.12 -11.36 11.92
CA VAL A 69 -8.33 -12.70 11.38
C VAL A 69 -8.84 -12.58 9.96
N ILE A 70 -8.11 -13.16 9.00
CA ILE A 70 -8.54 -13.26 7.60
C ILE A 70 -9.07 -14.68 7.39
N SER A 71 -10.40 -14.82 7.31
CA SER A 71 -10.98 -16.10 6.86
C SER A 71 -10.91 -16.15 5.35
N VAL A 72 -10.00 -16.96 4.83
CA VAL A 72 -9.68 -17.12 3.42
C VAL A 72 -9.21 -18.55 3.19
N GLY A 73 -9.44 -19.06 1.98
CA GLY A 73 -8.94 -20.34 1.51
C GLY A 73 -8.26 -20.17 0.15
N GLU A 74 -7.87 -21.28 -0.47
CA GLU A 74 -7.40 -21.27 -1.86
C GLU A 74 -8.47 -20.64 -2.76
N ASN A 75 -8.08 -19.61 -3.53
CA ASN A 75 -9.00 -18.86 -4.37
C ASN A 75 -8.27 -18.25 -5.58
N SER A 76 -9.02 -17.98 -6.66
CA SER A 76 -8.51 -17.33 -7.87
C SER A 76 -8.75 -15.82 -7.91
N TYR A 77 -9.29 -15.24 -6.83
CA TYR A 77 -9.64 -13.81 -6.75
C TYR A 77 -8.45 -12.94 -6.30
N GLY A 78 -7.36 -13.57 -5.85
CA GLY A 78 -6.21 -12.88 -5.29
C GLY A 78 -6.47 -12.39 -3.87
N HIS A 79 -7.24 -13.13 -3.07
CA HIS A 79 -7.48 -12.82 -1.67
C HIS A 79 -6.58 -13.66 -0.74
N PRO A 80 -6.11 -13.11 0.39
CA PRO A 80 -6.17 -11.68 0.71
C PRO A 80 -5.28 -10.88 -0.23
N SER A 81 -5.72 -9.68 -0.60
CA SER A 81 -4.97 -8.83 -1.52
C SER A 81 -3.78 -8.17 -0.82
N ASP A 82 -2.73 -7.87 -1.59
CA ASP A 82 -1.54 -7.20 -1.06
C ASP A 82 -1.90 -5.83 -0.46
N GLU A 83 -2.90 -5.13 -1.02
CA GLU A 83 -3.35 -3.84 -0.49
C GLU A 83 -3.99 -3.95 0.90
N VAL A 84 -4.73 -5.03 1.20
CA VAL A 84 -5.26 -5.26 2.57
C VAL A 84 -4.13 -5.63 3.52
N LEU A 85 -3.24 -6.53 3.10
CA LEU A 85 -2.10 -6.95 3.92
C LEU A 85 -1.19 -5.76 4.27
N GLN A 86 -0.97 -4.85 3.32
CA GLN A 86 -0.19 -3.64 3.52
C GLN A 86 -0.86 -2.67 4.51
N ARG A 87 -2.17 -2.42 4.36
CA ARG A 87 -2.92 -1.59 5.31
C ARG A 87 -2.87 -2.17 6.73
N LEU A 88 -3.10 -3.47 6.90
CA LEU A 88 -2.99 -4.13 8.20
C LEU A 88 -1.57 -3.99 8.80
N ALA A 89 -0.53 -4.12 7.97
CA ALA A 89 0.86 -3.94 8.39
C ALA A 89 1.16 -2.49 8.82
N GLN A 90 0.62 -1.49 8.12
CA GLN A 90 0.80 -0.07 8.44
C GLN A 90 0.14 0.36 9.75
N HIS A 91 -0.89 -0.36 10.17
CA HIS A 91 -1.59 -0.14 11.43
C HIS A 91 -1.07 -1.05 12.55
N ASP A 92 0.12 -1.65 12.37
CA ASP A 92 0.80 -2.54 13.33
C ASP A 92 -0.09 -3.71 13.82
N VAL A 93 -0.99 -4.20 12.96
CA VAL A 93 -1.94 -5.25 13.28
C VAL A 93 -1.28 -6.62 13.18
N GLN A 94 -1.45 -7.47 14.19
CA GLN A 94 -1.04 -8.86 14.14
C GLN A 94 -2.10 -9.71 13.43
N VAL A 95 -1.68 -10.49 12.44
CA VAL A 95 -2.58 -11.17 11.50
C VAL A 95 -2.51 -12.68 11.65
N MET A 96 -3.66 -13.33 11.51
CA MET A 96 -3.81 -14.77 11.36
C MET A 96 -4.69 -15.05 10.14
N ARG A 97 -4.44 -16.15 9.41
CA ARG A 97 -5.16 -16.51 8.20
C ARG A 97 -5.56 -17.98 8.20
N THR A 98 -6.82 -18.27 7.90
CA THR A 98 -7.29 -19.66 7.92
C THR A 98 -6.68 -20.57 6.85
N ASP A 99 -6.13 -20.00 5.77
CA ASP A 99 -5.43 -20.77 4.73
C ASP A 99 -4.01 -21.19 5.14
N LYS A 100 -3.40 -20.49 6.11
CA LYS A 100 -2.08 -20.82 6.66
C LYS A 100 -2.17 -21.55 7.98
N ASP A 101 -3.05 -21.07 8.85
CA ASP A 101 -3.13 -21.45 10.26
C ASP A 101 -4.24 -22.47 10.54
N GLY A 102 -5.09 -22.74 9.54
CA GLY A 102 -6.26 -23.62 9.68
C GLY A 102 -7.35 -22.97 10.54
N THR A 103 -7.94 -23.75 11.47
CA THR A 103 -8.96 -23.23 12.37
C THR A 103 -8.34 -22.32 13.43
N ILE A 104 -8.81 -21.07 13.49
CA ILE A 104 -8.41 -20.09 14.49
C ILE A 104 -9.49 -20.02 15.58
N VAL A 105 -9.07 -20.18 16.82
CA VAL A 105 -9.90 -20.12 18.03
C VAL A 105 -9.38 -18.99 18.90
N ALA A 106 -10.24 -18.00 19.14
CA ALA A 106 -9.98 -16.91 20.06
C ALA A 106 -10.76 -17.15 21.37
N THR A 107 -10.07 -17.13 22.50
CA THR A 107 -10.67 -17.29 23.83
C THR A 107 -10.41 -16.03 24.64
N THR A 108 -11.41 -15.52 25.35
CA THR A 108 -11.27 -14.32 26.19
C THR A 108 -11.88 -14.53 27.56
N ASP A 109 -11.24 -13.96 28.58
CA ASP A 109 -11.76 -13.81 29.95
C ASP A 109 -12.42 -12.43 30.19
N GLY A 110 -12.51 -11.62 29.14
CA GLY A 110 -12.97 -10.24 29.17
C GLY A 110 -11.87 -9.20 29.39
N ASN A 111 -10.65 -9.59 29.77
CA ASN A 111 -9.51 -8.67 29.93
C ASN A 111 -8.44 -8.89 28.86
N SER A 112 -8.29 -10.12 28.41
CA SER A 112 -7.29 -10.56 27.44
C SER A 112 -7.92 -11.49 26.40
N VAL A 113 -7.21 -11.71 25.30
CA VAL A 113 -7.57 -12.67 24.26
C VAL A 113 -6.38 -13.55 23.93
N ASP A 114 -6.59 -14.86 24.00
CA ASP A 114 -5.64 -15.91 23.64
C ASP A 114 -6.09 -16.60 22.35
N PHE A 115 -5.11 -17.05 21.56
CA PHE A 115 -5.33 -17.75 20.30
C PHE A 115 -4.67 -19.13 20.32
N ASN A 116 -5.26 -20.11 19.63
CA ASN A 116 -4.67 -21.44 19.44
C ASN A 116 -3.50 -21.45 18.43
N VAL A 117 -3.25 -20.33 17.77
CA VAL A 117 -2.16 -20.09 16.83
C VAL A 117 -1.45 -18.80 17.23
N THR A 118 -0.20 -18.61 16.80
CA THR A 118 0.55 -17.39 17.12
C THR A 118 0.16 -16.28 16.15
N PRO A 119 -0.39 -15.14 16.63
CA PRO A 119 -0.58 -13.98 15.77
C PRO A 119 0.77 -13.41 15.36
N GLU A 120 0.98 -13.21 14.06
CA GLU A 120 2.23 -12.67 13.54
C GLU A 120 1.99 -11.30 12.91
N PRO A 121 2.86 -10.30 13.14
CA PRO A 121 2.81 -9.10 12.32
C PRO A 121 3.00 -9.51 10.86
N ILE A 122 2.27 -8.87 9.95
CA ILE A 122 2.63 -9.00 8.54
C ILE A 122 4.03 -8.43 8.40
N SER A 123 4.94 -9.22 7.83
CA SER A 123 6.26 -8.77 7.44
C SER A 123 6.06 -7.60 6.48
N ASN A 124 6.11 -6.38 7.02
CA ASN A 124 5.84 -5.19 6.25
C ASN A 124 6.97 -5.11 5.20
N PRO A 125 6.65 -5.15 3.90
CA PRO A 125 7.67 -4.91 2.88
C PRO A 125 8.34 -3.54 3.09
N MET A 126 7.70 -2.63 3.83
CA MET A 126 8.20 -1.29 4.15
C MET A 126 9.08 -1.20 5.42
N THR A 127 9.21 -2.24 6.25
CA THR A 127 10.24 -2.27 7.32
C THR A 127 11.58 -2.79 6.83
N GLY A 128 11.60 -3.49 5.70
CA GLY A 128 12.78 -3.56 4.86
C GLY A 128 12.84 -2.29 3.99
N GLY A 129 14.02 -1.72 3.80
CA GLY A 129 14.19 -0.37 3.27
C GLY A 129 13.60 -0.21 1.87
N LEU A 130 12.42 0.41 1.78
CA LEU A 130 11.91 1.01 0.56
C LEU A 130 13.00 1.93 -0.03
N ALA A 131 13.48 1.60 -1.21
CA ALA A 131 14.52 2.36 -1.89
C ALA A 131 14.07 2.72 -3.31
N ILE A 132 14.41 3.94 -3.71
CA ILE A 132 14.16 4.44 -5.04
C ILE A 132 15.50 4.76 -5.71
N SER A 133 15.63 4.36 -6.96
CA SER A 133 16.75 4.74 -7.82
C SER A 133 16.23 5.36 -9.11
N ALA A 134 16.99 6.32 -9.65
CA ALA A 134 16.67 6.97 -10.90
C ALA A 134 17.94 7.18 -11.73
N SER A 135 17.85 6.90 -13.03
CA SER A 135 18.96 7.10 -13.96
C SER A 135 18.47 7.61 -15.32
N PRO A 136 19.20 8.54 -15.96
CA PRO A 136 18.96 8.86 -17.36
C PRO A 136 19.37 7.68 -18.23
N SER A 137 18.68 7.52 -19.35
CA SER A 137 19.03 6.52 -20.36
C SER A 137 20.32 6.88 -21.06
N ILE A 138 20.59 8.18 -21.22
CA ILE A 138 21.83 8.71 -21.78
C ILE A 138 22.32 9.86 -20.89
N SER A 139 23.53 9.77 -20.35
CA SER A 139 24.10 10.84 -19.50
C SER A 139 24.40 12.12 -20.30
N ASN A 140 24.65 11.98 -21.61
CA ASN A 140 25.03 13.04 -22.54
C ASN A 140 24.21 12.96 -23.84
N PRO A 141 22.90 13.24 -23.79
CA PRO A 141 22.05 13.12 -24.97
C PRO A 141 22.30 14.28 -25.95
N ALA A 142 22.11 14.03 -27.24
CA ALA A 142 22.12 15.11 -28.21
C ALA A 142 20.92 16.05 -27.99
N GLN A 143 21.10 17.35 -28.19
CA GLN A 143 19.96 18.28 -28.19
C GLN A 143 18.85 17.86 -29.17
N ASN A 144 17.61 18.26 -28.87
CA ASN A 144 16.43 17.98 -29.70
C ASN A 144 16.12 16.47 -29.86
N THR A 145 16.42 15.69 -28.83
CA THR A 145 16.05 14.28 -28.74
C THR A 145 15.03 14.04 -27.61
N ILE A 146 14.60 12.79 -27.46
CA ILE A 146 13.86 12.32 -26.29
C ILE A 146 14.88 11.73 -25.32
N GLU A 147 14.89 12.23 -24.09
CA GLU A 147 15.58 11.59 -22.97
C GLU A 147 14.56 10.77 -22.17
N THR A 148 15.02 9.76 -21.44
CA THR A 148 14.14 8.92 -20.62
C THR A 148 14.78 8.68 -19.27
N ILE A 149 14.06 9.00 -18.20
CA ILE A 149 14.47 8.64 -16.84
C ILE A 149 13.84 7.31 -16.50
N LYS A 150 14.69 6.31 -16.24
CA LYS A 150 14.26 5.03 -15.66
C LYS A 150 14.26 5.18 -14.15
N VAL A 151 13.09 4.99 -13.55
CA VAL A 151 12.88 4.94 -12.11
C VAL A 151 12.63 3.49 -11.71
N THR A 152 13.27 3.03 -10.64
CA THR A 152 13.06 1.69 -10.09
C THR A 152 12.88 1.82 -8.59
N GLU A 153 11.74 1.33 -8.12
CA GLU A 153 11.43 1.21 -6.72
C GLU A 153 11.65 -0.24 -6.29
N THR A 154 12.58 -0.41 -5.35
CA THR A 154 12.84 -1.70 -4.73
C THR A 154 12.24 -1.72 -3.35
N VAL A 155 11.54 -2.80 -3.08
CA VAL A 155 11.02 -3.14 -1.76
C VAL A 155 11.86 -4.30 -1.26
N ASP A 156 12.36 -4.22 -0.03
CA ASP A 156 13.02 -5.36 0.60
C ASP A 156 11.96 -6.45 0.86
N GLY A 157 11.84 -7.39 -0.08
CA GLY A 157 10.82 -8.42 -0.09
C GLY A 157 10.59 -9.02 -1.48
N PRO A 158 9.72 -10.05 -1.60
CA PRO A 158 9.51 -10.76 -2.85
C PRO A 158 8.66 -10.00 -3.88
N SER A 159 7.96 -8.93 -3.48
CA SER A 159 7.03 -8.20 -4.33
C SER A 159 7.56 -6.80 -4.68
N PRO A 160 7.73 -6.46 -5.97
CA PRO A 160 8.11 -5.12 -6.40
C PRO A 160 6.99 -4.10 -6.13
N ALA A 161 7.35 -2.82 -5.99
CA ALA A 161 6.41 -1.71 -5.80
C ALA A 161 5.62 -1.42 -7.08
N LYS A 162 4.71 -2.31 -7.46
CA LYS A 162 3.83 -2.19 -8.62
C LYS A 162 2.78 -1.10 -8.38
N ASP A 163 2.42 -0.35 -9.43
CA ASP A 163 1.40 0.71 -9.39
C ASP A 163 1.76 1.92 -8.50
N ALA A 164 3.04 2.09 -8.15
CA ALA A 164 3.55 3.27 -7.47
C ALA A 164 3.45 4.50 -8.37
N GLN A 165 3.02 5.63 -7.79
CA GLN A 165 2.92 6.90 -8.52
C GLN A 165 4.27 7.61 -8.50
N VAL A 166 4.82 7.88 -9.68
CA VAL A 166 6.10 8.57 -9.85
C VAL A 166 5.89 9.94 -10.45
N THR A 167 6.51 10.96 -9.86
CA THR A 167 6.61 12.32 -10.39
C THR A 167 8.08 12.68 -10.56
N ILE A 168 8.44 13.23 -11.71
CA ILE A 168 9.76 13.81 -11.94
C ILE A 168 9.65 15.31 -12.24
N ILE A 169 10.58 16.10 -11.69
CA ILE A 169 10.72 17.52 -11.97
C ILE A 169 12.07 17.72 -12.65
N VAL A 170 12.03 18.17 -13.90
CA VAL A 170 13.21 18.39 -14.75
C VAL A 170 13.55 19.87 -14.71
N HIS A 171 14.72 20.20 -14.14
CA HIS A 171 15.19 21.56 -13.93
C HIS A 171 16.04 22.04 -15.11
N TYR A 172 15.39 22.62 -16.12
CA TYR A 172 16.10 23.31 -17.19
C TYR A 172 16.50 24.72 -16.76
N LYS A 173 17.53 25.28 -17.41
CA LYS A 173 18.00 26.65 -17.18
C LYS A 173 16.89 27.71 -17.25
N SER A 174 15.89 27.51 -18.11
CA SER A 174 14.82 28.48 -18.36
C SER A 174 13.56 28.27 -17.52
N LYS A 175 13.25 27.01 -17.15
CA LYS A 175 11.99 26.63 -16.50
C LYS A 175 12.04 25.17 -16.04
N ASP A 176 11.32 24.87 -14.97
CA ASP A 176 11.03 23.49 -14.58
C ASP A 176 9.90 22.89 -15.43
N SER A 177 9.98 21.57 -15.65
CA SER A 177 8.92 20.77 -16.29
C SER A 177 8.64 19.52 -15.48
N THR A 178 7.37 19.18 -15.33
CA THR A 178 6.92 18.04 -14.51
C THR A 178 6.36 16.95 -15.39
N TYR A 179 6.72 15.70 -15.10
CA TYR A 179 6.21 14.51 -15.77
C TYR A 179 5.83 13.47 -14.73
N THR A 180 4.87 12.60 -15.07
CA THR A 180 4.39 11.55 -14.18
C THR A 180 4.42 10.19 -14.87
N GLY A 181 4.46 9.14 -14.07
CA GLY A 181 4.39 7.76 -14.51
C GLY A 181 3.91 6.84 -13.40
N THR A 182 3.68 5.58 -13.73
CA THR A 182 3.27 4.54 -12.79
C THR A 182 4.14 3.32 -13.01
N THR A 183 4.67 2.75 -11.93
CA THR A 183 5.53 1.56 -12.02
C THR A 183 4.74 0.34 -12.51
N GLY A 184 5.38 -0.44 -13.38
CA GLY A 184 4.84 -1.70 -13.88
C GLY A 184 4.96 -2.83 -12.85
N SER A 185 4.66 -4.05 -13.30
CA SER A 185 4.75 -5.26 -12.46
C SER A 185 6.16 -5.59 -11.97
N ASP A 186 7.19 -4.96 -12.53
CA ASP A 186 8.58 -5.11 -12.12
C ASP A 186 9.05 -3.99 -11.16
N GLY A 187 8.15 -3.09 -10.73
CA GLY A 187 8.48 -1.97 -9.85
C GLY A 187 9.24 -0.85 -10.55
N SER A 188 9.22 -0.81 -11.90
CA SER A 188 9.93 0.20 -12.67
C SER A 188 9.01 0.98 -13.62
N VAL A 189 9.42 2.21 -13.94
CA VAL A 189 8.79 3.04 -14.97
C VAL A 189 9.86 3.80 -15.75
N SER A 190 9.65 3.91 -17.06
CA SER A 190 10.45 4.76 -17.95
C SER A 190 9.63 5.97 -18.35
N ILE A 191 10.08 7.17 -17.97
CA ILE A 191 9.37 8.43 -18.23
C ILE A 191 10.11 9.19 -19.33
N PRO A 192 9.64 9.13 -20.60
CA PRO A 192 10.25 9.87 -21.69
C PRO A 192 9.82 11.35 -21.68
N PHE A 193 10.74 12.24 -22.02
CA PHE A 193 10.42 13.65 -22.26
C PHE A 193 11.32 14.28 -23.31
N ASP A 194 10.79 15.32 -23.96
CA ASP A 194 11.48 16.09 -24.98
C ASP A 194 12.50 17.05 -24.35
N ILE A 195 13.75 17.01 -24.83
CA ILE A 195 14.85 17.87 -24.38
C ILE A 195 15.29 18.92 -25.41
N SER A 196 14.43 19.28 -26.37
CA SER A 196 14.66 20.38 -27.35
C SER A 196 14.98 21.73 -26.70
N ARG A 197 14.57 21.92 -25.44
CA ARG A 197 14.81 23.14 -24.66
C ARG A 197 16.09 23.08 -23.84
N ALA A 198 16.75 21.92 -23.79
CA ALA A 198 17.91 21.73 -22.96
C ALA A 198 19.12 22.45 -23.56
N THR A 199 19.80 23.26 -22.74
CA THR A 199 20.99 23.99 -23.18
C THR A 199 22.20 23.06 -23.20
N SER A 200 22.90 22.96 -24.33
CA SER A 200 24.16 22.21 -24.43
C SER A 200 25.14 22.65 -23.34
N GLY A 201 25.78 21.67 -22.70
CA GLY A 201 26.73 21.89 -21.60
C GLY A 201 26.11 22.32 -20.26
N TYR A 202 24.79 22.52 -20.18
CA TYR A 202 24.11 22.77 -18.91
C TYR A 202 23.65 21.45 -18.29
N THR A 203 24.10 21.16 -17.07
CA THR A 203 23.63 19.98 -16.33
C THR A 203 22.19 20.18 -15.87
N VAL A 204 21.29 19.39 -16.44
CA VAL A 204 19.87 19.35 -16.08
C VAL A 204 19.73 18.40 -14.89
N LYS A 205 19.29 18.94 -13.74
CA LYS A 205 18.94 18.12 -12.56
C LYS A 205 17.51 17.60 -12.70
N VAL A 206 17.28 16.40 -12.18
CA VAL A 206 15.97 15.78 -12.14
C VAL A 206 15.69 15.33 -10.72
N ASP A 207 14.69 15.95 -10.10
CA ASP A 207 14.15 15.50 -8.81
C ASP A 207 13.09 14.43 -9.09
N VAL A 208 13.12 13.33 -8.34
CA VAL A 208 12.23 12.18 -8.52
C VAL A 208 11.54 11.90 -7.20
N THR A 209 10.22 11.81 -7.24
CA THR A 209 9.36 11.44 -6.11
C THR A 209 8.54 10.22 -6.49
N ALA A 210 8.53 9.20 -5.65
CA ALA A 210 7.68 8.03 -5.76
C ALA A 210 6.76 7.92 -4.55
N THR A 211 5.52 7.52 -4.77
CA THR A 211 4.59 7.19 -3.69
C THR A 211 4.03 5.79 -3.90
N TYR A 212 4.32 4.90 -2.95
CA TYR A 212 3.83 3.52 -2.92
C TYR A 212 3.30 3.20 -1.52
N GLY A 213 2.07 2.65 -1.44
CA GLY A 213 1.46 2.33 -0.15
C GLY A 213 1.41 3.51 0.83
N GLY A 214 1.22 4.74 0.36
CA GLY A 214 1.22 5.93 1.22
C GLY A 214 2.60 6.39 1.72
N VAL A 215 3.68 5.66 1.43
CA VAL A 215 5.05 6.11 1.71
C VAL A 215 5.59 6.86 0.50
N THR A 216 6.21 8.01 0.75
CA THR A 216 6.84 8.83 -0.28
C THR A 216 8.36 8.76 -0.17
N LEU A 217 9.02 8.36 -1.27
CA LEU A 217 10.47 8.34 -1.41
C LEU A 217 10.92 9.42 -2.40
N THR A 218 12.11 9.95 -2.20
CA THR A 218 12.72 10.91 -3.13
C THR A 218 14.16 10.53 -3.48
N THR A 219 14.56 10.84 -4.71
CA THR A 219 15.96 10.78 -5.16
C THR A 219 16.20 11.82 -6.24
N THR A 220 17.46 11.99 -6.65
CA THR A 220 17.82 12.91 -7.72
C THR A 220 18.74 12.24 -8.72
N THR A 221 18.66 12.68 -9.97
CA THR A 221 19.60 12.29 -11.02
C THR A 221 19.89 13.49 -11.93
N SER A 222 20.77 13.33 -12.92
CA SER A 222 21.08 14.41 -13.85
C SER A 222 21.65 13.92 -15.17
N PHE A 223 21.52 14.74 -16.21
CA PHE A 223 22.16 14.55 -17.51
C PHE A 223 22.66 15.90 -18.03
N THR A 224 23.60 15.88 -18.99
CA THR A 224 24.17 17.09 -19.59
C THR A 224 24.13 16.99 -21.13
N PRO A 225 23.20 17.68 -21.81
CA PRO A 225 23.08 17.64 -23.26
C PRO A 225 24.35 18.09 -23.99
N GLN A 226 24.60 17.47 -25.15
CA GLN A 226 25.65 17.86 -26.11
C GLN A 226 25.08 18.67 -27.27
#